data_AF-A0A956Y3P0-F1
#
_entry.id   AF-A0A956Y3P0-F1
#
_cell.length_a   1.000
_cell.length_b   1.000
_cell.length_c   1.000
_cell.angle_alpha   90.00
_cell.angle_beta   90.00
_cell.angle_gamma   90.00
#
_symmetry.space_group_name_H-M   'P 1'
#
loop_
_entity.id
_entity.type
_entity.pdbx_description
1 polymer ?
#
loop_
_entity_poly.entity_id
_entity_poly.type
_entity_poly.pdbx_seq_one_letter_code
_entity_poly.pdbx_strand_id
1 'polypeptide(L)'
;SGEARDRADLGLPGVQRELVEAVVATGTPTVAVLVNGRPLSIPWIAENVRAVLDAWLPGEEGAPAIADVLFGEVNPGGKLPMTFPRSVGQVPIYYGHKPSGGRSHWKTTYVDLSNTPLFPFGFGLSYTTFELSNMRLDRQQAAAGNSVAISVDVTNTGDRAGDEVVQLYVRNAAASMTRPLKEL
;
A
#
# COMPACT_ATOMS: atom_id res chain seq x y z
N SER A 1 4.70 -18.59 -1.64
CA SER A 1 5.72 -17.91 -0.82
C SER A 1 6.47 -18.98 -0.04
N GLY A 2 7.33 -18.59 0.90
CA GLY A 2 8.12 -19.54 1.67
C GLY A 2 9.44 -19.90 1.00
N GLU A 3 10.15 -20.82 1.63
CA GLU A 3 11.49 -21.26 1.25
C GLU A 3 11.53 -21.86 -0.16
N ALA A 4 12.52 -21.47 -0.97
CA ALA A 4 12.75 -21.97 -2.32
C ALA A 4 11.55 -21.83 -3.29
N ARG A 5 10.70 -20.81 -3.09
CA ARG A 5 9.50 -20.53 -3.90
C ARG A 5 9.52 -19.15 -4.55
N ASP A 6 10.66 -18.75 -5.09
CA ASP A 6 10.81 -17.51 -5.85
C ASP A 6 9.92 -17.51 -7.10
N ARG A 7 9.46 -16.33 -7.50
CA ARG A 7 8.69 -16.16 -8.75
C ARG A 7 9.36 -15.09 -9.61
N ALA A 8 9.57 -15.43 -10.89
CA ALA A 8 10.04 -14.49 -11.90
C ALA A 8 8.92 -13.56 -12.42
N ASP A 9 7.66 -13.86 -12.09
CA ASP A 9 6.49 -13.03 -12.40
C ASP A 9 5.62 -12.86 -11.15
N LEU A 10 5.08 -11.65 -10.98
CA LEU A 10 4.26 -11.26 -9.84
C LEU A 10 2.77 -11.15 -10.20
N GLY A 11 2.35 -11.51 -11.42
CA GLY A 11 0.94 -11.60 -11.80
C GLY A 11 0.17 -12.70 -11.05
N LEU A 12 -1.15 -12.75 -11.27
CA LEU A 12 -1.94 -13.91 -10.83
C LEU A 12 -1.49 -15.17 -11.58
N PRO A 13 -1.35 -16.32 -10.89
CA PRO A 13 -0.83 -17.53 -11.53
C PRO A 13 -1.90 -18.24 -12.37
N GLY A 14 -1.46 -18.88 -13.45
CA GLY A 14 -2.31 -19.69 -14.31
C GLY A 14 -3.43 -18.89 -14.95
N VAL A 15 -4.64 -19.47 -14.98
CA VAL A 15 -5.82 -18.91 -15.68
C VAL A 15 -6.66 -17.95 -14.82
N GLN A 16 -6.15 -17.53 -13.65
CA GLN A 16 -6.95 -16.75 -12.70
C GLN A 16 -7.27 -15.37 -13.23
N ARG A 17 -6.40 -14.75 -14.02
CA ARG A 17 -6.67 -13.44 -14.62
C ARG A 17 -7.83 -13.54 -15.62
N GLU A 18 -7.78 -14.53 -16.50
CA GLU A 18 -8.80 -14.81 -17.51
C GLU A 18 -10.15 -15.12 -16.85
N LEU A 19 -10.15 -15.82 -15.71
CA LEU A 19 -11.35 -16.04 -14.91
C LEU A 19 -11.93 -14.72 -14.39
N VAL A 20 -11.11 -13.85 -13.79
CA VAL A 20 -11.58 -12.55 -13.30
C VAL A 20 -12.10 -11.70 -14.45
N GLU A 21 -11.42 -11.69 -15.60
CA GLU A 21 -11.85 -11.01 -16.82
C GLU A 21 -13.24 -11.51 -17.28
N ALA A 22 -13.45 -12.82 -17.31
CA ALA A 22 -14.74 -13.42 -17.68
C ALA A 22 -15.86 -13.07 -16.67
N VAL A 23 -15.56 -13.05 -15.37
CA VAL A 23 -16.54 -12.66 -14.34
C VAL A 23 -16.91 -11.18 -14.46
N VAL A 24 -15.94 -10.29 -14.64
CA VAL A 24 -16.17 -8.86 -14.84
C VAL A 24 -16.98 -8.61 -16.12
N ALA A 25 -16.72 -9.37 -17.19
CA ALA A 25 -17.44 -9.26 -18.45
C ALA A 25 -18.95 -9.59 -18.35
N THR A 26 -19.39 -10.26 -17.28
CA THR A 26 -20.83 -10.47 -17.03
C THR A 26 -21.59 -9.18 -16.69
N GLY A 27 -20.88 -8.10 -16.34
CA GLY A 27 -21.47 -6.85 -15.84
C GLY A 27 -21.84 -6.89 -14.35
N THR A 28 -21.57 -8.00 -13.66
CA THR A 28 -21.83 -8.12 -12.23
C THR A 28 -20.78 -7.34 -11.44
N PRO A 29 -21.17 -6.48 -10.47
CA PRO A 29 -20.21 -5.81 -9.59
C PRO A 29 -19.33 -6.84 -8.87
N THR A 30 -18.04 -6.83 -9.21
CA THR A 30 -17.10 -7.86 -8.77
C THR A 30 -16.17 -7.31 -7.69
N VAL A 31 -16.03 -8.07 -6.60
CA VAL A 31 -15.04 -7.84 -5.53
C VAL A 31 -13.97 -8.92 -5.64
N ALA A 32 -12.70 -8.53 -5.72
CA ALA A 32 -11.58 -9.47 -5.75
C ALA A 32 -10.99 -9.61 -4.33
N VAL A 33 -11.08 -10.81 -3.76
CA VAL A 33 -10.39 -11.16 -2.51
C VAL A 33 -9.08 -11.87 -2.87
N LEU A 34 -7.95 -11.24 -2.53
CA LEU A 34 -6.63 -11.76 -2.84
C LEU A 34 -6.09 -12.56 -1.65
N VAL A 35 -5.57 -13.75 -1.95
CA VAL A 35 -4.88 -14.62 -0.98
C VAL A 35 -3.46 -14.85 -1.49
N ASN A 36 -2.49 -14.18 -0.87
CA ASN A 36 -1.10 -14.14 -1.32
C ASN A 36 -0.11 -14.01 -0.17
N GLY A 37 1.06 -14.62 -0.33
CA GLY A 37 2.18 -14.47 0.61
C GLY A 37 3.26 -13.49 0.16
N ARG A 38 2.97 -12.61 -0.81
CA ARG A 38 3.87 -11.57 -1.33
C ARG A 38 3.09 -10.49 -2.10
N PRO A 39 3.66 -9.30 -2.32
CA PRO A 39 3.10 -8.32 -3.25
C PRO A 39 2.89 -8.90 -4.65
N LEU A 40 1.78 -8.54 -5.27
CA LEU A 40 1.40 -8.95 -6.62
C LEU A 40 1.34 -7.75 -7.57
N SER A 41 1.59 -8.01 -8.86
CA SER A 41 1.44 -7.03 -9.94
C SER A 41 0.12 -7.26 -10.66
N ILE A 42 -0.91 -6.51 -10.24
CA ILE A 42 -2.30 -6.70 -10.68
C ILE A 42 -2.97 -5.41 -11.19
N PRO A 43 -2.31 -4.60 -12.06
CA PRO A 43 -2.84 -3.31 -12.50
C PRO A 43 -4.22 -3.44 -13.16
N TRP A 44 -4.40 -4.46 -14.02
CA TRP A 44 -5.68 -4.72 -14.68
C TRP A 44 -6.81 -4.96 -13.68
N ILE A 45 -6.58 -5.78 -12.64
CA ILE A 45 -7.59 -6.05 -11.61
C ILE A 45 -7.94 -4.76 -10.88
N ALA A 46 -6.94 -4.04 -10.40
CA ALA A 46 -7.14 -2.79 -9.65
C ALA A 46 -7.93 -1.72 -10.45
N GLU A 47 -7.83 -1.75 -11.78
CA GLU A 47 -8.55 -0.83 -12.67
C GLU A 47 -9.97 -1.32 -13.05
N ASN A 48 -10.21 -2.63 -13.06
CA ASN A 48 -11.43 -3.20 -13.65
C ASN A 48 -12.40 -3.85 -12.65
N VAL A 49 -11.99 -4.10 -11.40
CA VAL A 49 -12.90 -4.59 -10.35
C VAL A 49 -13.40 -3.46 -9.45
N ARG A 50 -14.56 -3.66 -8.82
CA ARG A 50 -15.20 -2.62 -8.01
C ARG A 50 -14.52 -2.39 -6.67
N ALA A 51 -13.92 -3.45 -6.12
CA ALA A 51 -13.16 -3.43 -4.87
C ALA A 51 -12.14 -4.58 -4.84
N VAL A 52 -11.04 -4.35 -4.14
CA VAL A 52 -9.99 -5.34 -3.88
C VAL A 52 -9.78 -5.43 -2.36
N LEU A 53 -9.83 -6.65 -1.82
CA LEU A 53 -9.48 -6.95 -0.44
C LEU A 53 -8.25 -7.87 -0.43
N ASP A 54 -7.12 -7.40 0.09
CA ASP A 54 -5.93 -8.24 0.27
C ASP A 54 -5.97 -8.92 1.64
N ALA A 55 -6.20 -10.23 1.66
CA ALA A 55 -6.32 -11.05 2.85
C ALA A 55 -5.02 -11.78 3.22
N TRP A 56 -3.94 -11.59 2.45
CA TRP A 56 -2.65 -12.26 2.65
C TRP A 56 -2.78 -13.80 2.75
N LEU A 57 -2.19 -14.42 3.77
CA LEU A 57 -2.38 -15.83 4.14
C LEU A 57 -3.15 -15.84 5.47
N PRO A 58 -4.49 -15.90 5.45
CA PRO A 58 -5.31 -15.48 6.59
C PRO A 58 -5.45 -16.55 7.70
N GLY A 59 -4.72 -17.67 7.60
CA GLY A 59 -4.74 -18.74 8.60
C GLY A 59 -6.06 -19.55 8.60
N GLU A 60 -6.24 -20.35 9.66
CA GLU A 60 -7.37 -21.28 9.80
C GLU A 60 -8.72 -20.54 9.96
N GLU A 61 -8.72 -19.43 10.70
CA GLU A 61 -9.89 -18.54 10.88
C GLU A 61 -10.01 -17.49 9.76
N GLY A 62 -9.33 -17.72 8.62
CA GLY A 62 -9.30 -16.74 7.55
C GLY A 62 -10.64 -16.56 6.84
N ALA A 63 -11.42 -17.63 6.67
CA ALA A 63 -12.73 -17.56 6.05
C ALA A 63 -13.74 -16.71 6.85
N PRO A 64 -13.95 -16.95 8.16
CA PRO A 64 -14.82 -16.08 8.96
C PRO A 64 -14.30 -14.64 9.01
N ALA A 65 -13.00 -14.42 9.19
CA ALA A 65 -12.43 -13.06 9.21
C ALA A 65 -12.66 -12.29 7.91
N ILE A 66 -12.55 -12.95 6.75
CA ILE A 66 -12.85 -12.34 5.45
C ILE A 66 -14.35 -12.01 5.35
N ALA A 67 -15.22 -12.91 5.82
CA ALA A 67 -16.66 -12.67 5.81
C ALA A 67 -17.05 -11.46 6.67
N ASP A 68 -16.52 -11.34 7.88
CA ASP A 68 -16.75 -10.22 8.79
C ASP A 68 -16.40 -8.88 8.12
N VAL A 69 -15.30 -8.84 7.36
CA VAL A 69 -14.91 -7.66 6.59
C VAL A 69 -15.87 -7.42 5.42
N LEU A 70 -16.22 -8.44 4.64
CA LEU A 70 -17.11 -8.28 3.48
C LEU A 70 -18.53 -7.85 3.85
N PHE A 71 -19.05 -8.31 4.99
CA PHE A 71 -20.35 -7.91 5.52
C PHE A 71 -20.30 -6.63 6.36
N GLY A 72 -19.09 -6.13 6.63
CA GLY A 72 -18.88 -4.87 7.36
C GLY A 72 -19.12 -4.96 8.86
N GLU A 73 -19.07 -6.18 9.42
CA GLU A 73 -18.97 -6.41 10.87
C GLU A 73 -17.64 -5.89 11.40
N VAL A 74 -16.58 -6.02 10.59
CA VAL A 74 -15.26 -5.41 10.82
C VAL A 74 -14.94 -4.41 9.72
N ASN A 75 -14.55 -3.19 10.11
CA ASN A 75 -14.04 -2.18 9.17
C ASN A 75 -12.54 -2.41 8.92
N PRO A 76 -12.07 -2.59 7.67
CA PRO A 76 -10.66 -2.79 7.40
C PRO A 76 -9.83 -1.56 7.76
N GLY A 77 -8.74 -1.77 8.53
CA GLY A 77 -7.77 -0.73 8.92
C GLY A 77 -6.31 -1.07 8.58
N GLY A 78 -6.06 -2.21 7.93
CA GLY A 78 -4.71 -2.66 7.58
C GLY A 78 -4.02 -1.75 6.57
N LYS A 79 -2.72 -1.51 6.76
CA LYS A 79 -1.86 -0.76 5.82
C LYS A 79 -0.72 -1.63 5.32
N LEU A 80 -0.36 -1.47 4.05
CA LEU A 80 0.65 -2.29 3.38
C LEU A 80 2.05 -2.08 3.98
N PRO A 81 2.71 -3.13 4.49
CA PRO A 81 4.10 -3.05 4.97
C PRO A 81 5.13 -3.14 3.83
N MET A 82 4.68 -3.40 2.60
CA MET A 82 5.52 -3.52 1.40
C MET A 82 4.85 -2.82 0.23
N THR A 83 5.67 -2.27 -0.67
CA THR A 83 5.18 -1.63 -1.90
C THR A 83 4.73 -2.70 -2.90
N PHE A 84 3.55 -2.51 -3.51
CA PHE A 84 3.07 -3.36 -4.60
C PHE A 84 3.50 -2.78 -5.96
N PRO A 85 4.31 -3.49 -6.74
CA PRO A 85 4.74 -3.03 -8.04
C PRO A 85 3.64 -3.21 -9.10
N ARG A 86 3.62 -2.34 -10.11
CA ARG A 86 2.79 -2.51 -11.32
C ARG A 86 3.25 -3.66 -12.20
N SER A 87 4.54 -3.96 -12.18
CA SER A 87 5.19 -5.05 -12.92
C SER A 87 6.45 -5.49 -12.19
N VAL A 88 6.85 -6.76 -12.37
CA VAL A 88 8.14 -7.28 -11.88
C VAL A 88 9.33 -6.44 -12.37
N GLY A 89 9.22 -5.79 -13.54
CA GLY A 89 10.25 -4.91 -14.09
C GLY A 89 10.54 -3.65 -13.26
N GLN A 90 9.67 -3.29 -12.31
CA GLN A 90 9.93 -2.20 -11.35
C GLN A 90 10.76 -2.66 -10.14
N VAL A 91 10.93 -3.95 -9.91
CA VAL A 91 11.62 -4.46 -8.73
C VAL A 91 13.14 -4.24 -8.88
N PRO A 92 13.82 -3.65 -7.88
CA PRO A 92 13.29 -3.21 -6.58
C PRO A 92 12.60 -1.83 -6.63
N ILE A 93 11.37 -1.77 -6.12
CA ILE A 93 10.64 -0.52 -5.85
C ILE A 93 10.23 -0.49 -4.37
N TYR A 94 10.57 0.60 -3.69
CA TYR A 94 10.34 0.76 -2.25
C TYR A 94 10.32 2.24 -1.86
N TYR A 95 9.63 2.59 -0.76
CA TYR A 95 9.35 3.98 -0.40
C TYR A 95 10.58 4.77 0.09
N GLY A 96 11.50 4.09 0.80
CA GLY A 96 12.72 4.67 1.38
C GLY A 96 13.87 4.84 0.39
N HIS A 97 13.57 5.11 -0.88
CA HIS A 97 14.59 5.25 -1.91
C HIS A 97 15.34 6.60 -1.81
N LYS A 98 16.58 6.63 -2.29
CA LYS A 98 17.36 7.87 -2.46
C LYS A 98 16.72 8.77 -3.53
N PRO A 99 17.00 10.09 -3.57
CA PRO A 99 16.37 11.01 -4.52
C PRO A 99 16.41 10.59 -6.00
N SER A 100 17.48 9.92 -6.45
CA SER A 100 17.60 9.39 -7.81
C SER A 100 16.93 8.03 -8.01
N GLY A 101 16.69 7.26 -6.94
CA GLY A 101 16.17 5.89 -7.02
C GLY A 101 14.70 5.76 -7.43
N GLY A 102 13.95 6.87 -7.41
CA GLY A 102 12.57 6.92 -7.91
C GLY A 102 12.47 7.35 -9.37
N ARG A 103 13.57 7.29 -10.13
CA ARG A 103 13.64 7.75 -11.51
C ARG A 103 14.18 6.63 -12.40
N SER A 104 13.51 6.37 -13.52
CA SER A 104 14.01 5.43 -14.54
C SER A 104 15.15 6.05 -15.36
N HIS A 105 15.02 7.33 -15.73
CA HIS A 105 16.08 8.12 -16.37
C HIS A 105 15.85 9.62 -16.13
N TRP A 106 16.49 10.50 -16.90
CA TRP A 106 16.31 11.96 -16.78
C TRP A 106 14.85 12.43 -16.97
N LYS A 107 13.98 11.65 -17.64
CA LYS A 107 12.53 11.92 -17.75
C LYS A 107 11.68 11.25 -16.65
N THR A 108 12.31 10.68 -15.62
CA THR A 108 11.69 10.14 -14.40
C THR A 108 10.89 8.84 -14.57
N THR A 109 10.08 8.67 -15.62
CA THR A 109 9.26 7.47 -15.89
C THR A 109 9.95 6.45 -16.79
N TYR A 110 9.48 5.20 -16.80
CA TYR A 110 9.86 4.23 -17.83
C TYR A 110 9.21 4.63 -19.17
N VAL A 111 9.67 4.02 -20.26
CA VAL A 111 9.12 4.30 -21.62
C VAL A 111 7.70 3.75 -21.77
N ASP A 112 7.39 2.66 -21.07
CA ASP A 112 6.19 1.84 -21.20
C ASP A 112 5.39 1.71 -19.90
N LEU A 113 5.88 2.30 -18.80
CA LEU A 113 5.26 2.18 -17.49
C LEU A 113 5.51 3.41 -16.60
N SER A 114 4.54 3.74 -15.76
CA SER A 114 4.76 4.70 -14.67
C SER A 114 5.90 4.23 -13.75
N ASN A 115 6.66 5.17 -13.18
CA ASN A 115 7.61 4.88 -12.11
C ASN A 115 6.96 4.80 -10.71
N THR A 116 5.66 5.08 -10.60
CA THR A 116 4.91 4.95 -9.34
C THR A 116 4.50 3.50 -9.09
N PRO A 117 4.40 3.08 -7.82
CA PRO A 117 3.86 1.76 -7.50
C PRO A 117 2.38 1.66 -7.85
N LEU A 118 1.86 0.43 -7.83
CA LEU A 118 0.42 0.19 -7.88
C LEU A 118 -0.21 0.61 -6.56
N PHE A 119 0.34 0.11 -5.44
CA PHE A 119 -0.01 0.55 -4.09
C PHE A 119 1.28 0.87 -3.31
N PRO A 120 1.44 2.08 -2.77
CA PRO A 120 2.65 2.45 -2.03
C PRO A 120 2.70 1.78 -0.65
N PHE A 121 3.89 1.79 -0.04
CA PHE A 121 4.03 1.48 1.39
C PHE A 121 3.10 2.36 2.23
N GLY A 122 2.49 1.78 3.26
CA GLY A 122 1.55 2.47 4.14
C GLY A 122 0.15 2.68 3.56
N PHE A 123 -0.11 2.23 2.34
CA PHE A 123 -1.44 2.32 1.71
C PHE A 123 -2.43 1.34 2.34
N GLY A 124 -3.66 1.78 2.51
CA GLY A 124 -4.78 0.93 2.92
C GLY A 124 -6.00 1.82 3.11
N LEU A 125 -7.16 1.32 2.68
CA LEU A 125 -8.43 2.03 2.75
C LEU A 125 -9.25 1.54 3.93
N SER A 126 -10.32 2.26 4.23
CA SER A 126 -11.31 1.94 5.26
C SER A 126 -12.72 2.12 4.68
N TYR A 127 -13.73 1.54 5.33
CA TYR A 127 -15.14 1.85 5.05
C TYR A 127 -15.58 3.21 5.59
N THR A 128 -14.71 3.90 6.34
CA THR A 128 -14.86 5.30 6.70
C THR A 128 -13.68 6.12 6.17
N THR A 129 -13.73 7.44 6.35
CA THR A 129 -12.64 8.35 5.98
C THR A 129 -12.06 9.03 7.21
N PHE A 130 -10.76 9.29 7.19
CA PHE A 130 -10.05 10.01 8.25
C PHE A 130 -9.40 11.26 7.69
N GLU A 131 -9.59 12.37 8.37
CA GLU A 131 -8.90 13.63 8.11
C GLU A 131 -7.81 13.84 9.16
N LEU A 132 -6.59 14.11 8.71
CA LEU A 132 -5.47 14.53 9.56
C LEU A 132 -5.27 16.03 9.35
N SER A 133 -5.34 16.80 10.42
CA SER A 133 -5.22 18.26 10.37
C SER A 133 -4.36 18.79 11.52
N ASN A 134 -4.01 20.08 11.44
CA ASN A 134 -3.30 20.81 12.49
C ASN A 134 -2.05 20.09 13.03
N MET A 135 -1.16 19.63 12.14
CA MET A 135 0.13 19.10 12.58
C MET A 135 0.93 20.21 13.28
N ARG A 136 1.36 19.94 14.52
CA ARG A 136 2.10 20.87 15.38
C ARG A 136 3.40 20.25 15.83
N LEU A 137 4.44 21.07 15.86
CA LEU A 137 5.69 20.77 16.56
C LEU A 137 5.76 21.68 17.78
N ASP A 138 6.15 21.16 18.93
CA ASP A 138 6.40 22.00 20.11
C ASP A 138 7.58 22.96 19.88
N ARG A 139 8.53 22.58 19.01
CA ARG A 139 9.68 23.39 18.60
C ARG A 139 10.14 23.06 17.17
N GLN A 140 10.63 24.06 16.46
CA GLN A 140 11.19 23.89 15.10
C GLN A 140 12.70 23.59 15.09
N GLN A 141 13.39 23.87 16.20
CA GLN A 141 14.82 23.67 16.36
C GLN A 141 15.08 22.97 17.69
N ALA A 142 16.01 22.02 17.70
CA ALA A 142 16.41 21.28 18.88
C ALA A 142 17.91 21.00 18.84
N ALA A 143 18.57 21.13 20.00
CA ALA A 143 19.94 20.65 20.17
C ALA A 143 19.97 19.12 20.20
N ALA A 144 21.14 18.55 19.91
CA ALA A 144 21.35 17.10 20.01
C ALA A 144 20.99 16.60 21.43
N GLY A 145 20.26 15.49 21.49
CA GLY A 145 19.79 14.91 22.75
C GLY A 145 18.44 15.45 23.26
N ASN A 146 17.89 16.50 22.65
CA ASN A 146 16.57 17.00 23.01
C ASN A 146 15.47 16.29 22.20
N SER A 147 14.34 16.04 22.84
CA SER A 147 13.13 15.55 22.18
C SER A 147 12.36 16.69 21.50
N VAL A 148 11.70 16.35 20.40
CA VAL A 148 10.70 17.20 19.71
C VAL A 148 9.37 16.49 19.77
N ALA A 149 8.34 17.13 20.30
CA ALA A 149 6.99 16.58 20.36
C ALA A 149 6.23 16.97 19.08
N ILE A 150 5.62 15.98 18.45
CA ILE A 150 4.80 16.15 17.24
C ILE A 150 3.38 15.70 17.59
N SER A 151 2.40 16.54 17.29
CA SER A 151 0.98 16.20 17.44
C SER A 151 0.23 16.50 16.15
N VAL A 152 -0.85 15.76 15.92
CA VAL A 152 -1.76 15.92 14.78
C VAL A 152 -3.17 15.59 15.25
N ASP A 153 -4.15 16.35 14.79
CA ASP A 153 -5.55 16.09 15.09
C ASP A 153 -6.07 15.07 14.06
N VAL A 154 -6.69 13.98 14.51
CA VAL A 154 -7.23 12.92 13.65
C VAL A 154 -8.75 12.87 13.84
N THR A 155 -9.50 13.03 12.76
CA THR A 155 -10.97 13.05 12.78
C THR A 155 -11.52 11.98 11.86
N ASN A 156 -12.39 11.12 12.39
CA ASN A 156 -13.21 10.24 11.55
C ASN A 156 -14.34 11.08 10.93
N THR A 157 -14.34 11.22 9.61
CA THR A 157 -15.26 12.08 8.84
C THR A 157 -16.35 11.31 8.12
N GLY A 158 -16.37 9.98 8.22
CA GLY A 158 -17.41 9.14 7.64
C GLY A 158 -18.40 8.59 8.66
N ASP A 159 -19.30 7.73 8.18
CA ASP A 159 -20.46 7.25 8.95
C ASP A 159 -20.21 5.93 9.69
N ARG A 160 -18.97 5.42 9.69
CA ARG A 160 -18.62 4.13 10.31
C ARG A 160 -17.48 4.28 11.30
N ALA A 161 -17.57 3.53 12.40
CA ALA A 161 -16.41 3.32 13.27
C ALA A 161 -15.30 2.58 12.51
N GLY A 162 -14.05 2.86 12.82
CA GLY A 162 -12.89 2.21 12.20
C GLY A 162 -11.59 2.70 12.81
N ASP A 163 -10.50 2.01 12.47
CA ASP A 163 -9.15 2.33 12.91
C ASP A 163 -8.33 2.92 11.75
N GLU A 164 -7.38 3.79 12.09
CA GLU A 164 -6.44 4.41 11.15
C GLU A 164 -5.01 4.36 11.70
N VAL A 165 -4.05 4.07 10.84
CA VAL A 165 -2.63 4.00 11.20
C VAL A 165 -1.96 5.31 10.76
N VAL A 166 -1.84 6.24 11.70
CA VAL A 166 -1.12 7.50 11.49
C VAL A 166 0.38 7.23 11.38
N GLN A 167 0.96 7.57 10.24
CA GLN A 167 2.37 7.29 9.92
C GLN A 167 3.19 8.60 9.95
N LEU A 168 4.23 8.65 10.79
CA LEU A 168 5.19 9.75 10.83
C LEU A 168 6.39 9.40 9.95
N TYR A 169 6.75 10.28 9.02
CA TYR A 169 7.95 10.10 8.20
C TYR A 169 8.92 11.25 8.41
N VAL A 170 10.21 10.94 8.52
CA VAL A 170 11.28 11.92 8.69
C VAL A 170 12.21 11.90 7.48
N ARG A 171 12.76 13.06 7.12
CA ARG A 171 13.77 13.20 6.07
C ARG A 171 14.92 14.06 6.57
N ASN A 172 16.14 13.53 6.48
CA ASN A 172 17.34 14.35 6.61
C ASN A 172 17.74 14.91 5.24
N ALA A 173 17.44 16.18 4.99
CA ALA A 173 17.62 16.82 3.68
C ALA A 173 19.07 17.23 3.37
N ALA A 174 19.92 17.42 4.39
CA ALA A 174 21.29 17.91 4.24
C ALA A 174 22.25 17.05 5.08
N ALA A 175 22.91 16.11 4.42
CA ALA A 175 23.85 15.18 5.03
C ALA A 175 25.06 14.95 4.12
N SER A 176 26.16 14.47 4.70
CA SER A 176 27.38 14.12 3.95
C SER A 176 27.20 12.98 2.96
N MET A 177 26.13 12.19 3.11
CA MET A 177 25.73 11.14 2.18
C MET A 177 24.27 11.30 1.81
N THR A 178 23.91 10.84 0.60
CA THR A 178 22.52 10.83 0.15
C THR A 178 21.64 10.01 1.09
N ARG A 179 20.65 10.65 1.70
CA ARG A 179 19.64 10.03 2.57
C ARG A 179 18.36 9.71 1.78
N PRO A 180 17.55 8.74 2.24
CA PRO A 180 16.22 8.50 1.67
C PRO A 180 15.35 9.76 1.61
N LEU A 181 14.37 9.78 0.70
CA LEU A 181 13.40 10.86 0.63
C LEU A 181 12.47 10.92 1.84
N LYS A 182 12.22 9.78 2.47
CA LYS A 182 11.45 9.64 3.71
C LYS A 182 11.82 8.31 4.37
N GLU A 183 11.84 8.27 5.69
CA GLU A 183 12.06 7.09 6.53
C GLU A 183 10.93 7.08 7.56
N LEU A 184 10.24 5.93 7.75
CA LEU A 184 9.22 5.76 8.79
C LEU A 184 9.90 5.71 10.17
#